data_AF-A0A9E2EXV7-F1
#
_entry.id   AF-A0A9E2EXV7-F1
#
_cell.length_a   1.000
_cell.length_b   1.000
_cell.length_c   1.000
_cell.angle_alpha   90.00
_cell.angle_beta   90.00
_cell.angle_gamma   90.00
#
_symmetry.space_group_name_H-M   'P 1'
#
loop_
_entity.id
_entity.type
_entity.pdbx_description
1 polymer ?
#
loop_
_entity_poly.entity_id
_entity_poly.type
_entity_poly.pdbx_seq_one_letter_code
_entity_poly.pdbx_strand_id
1 'polypeptide(L)'
;MKISLKIYVILLLSILSCKKEKAVSIETVDKPGTFSKNAMVVSAREEASKIGVATLKKGGNVFDALMATEMALSVTYPFAGSIGGGGFLVYRLADGEKGALDYREKAPLASNKDMYLDEDGEVIEGKSTIGGMAVGVPGGIAGIFEAHQKFGNLEIEDILKPVIELATNGYV
;
A
#
# COMPACT_ATOMS: atom_id res chain seq x y z
N MET A 1 -5.19 65.66 29.97
CA MET A 1 -4.78 64.26 29.74
C MET A 1 -4.19 64.15 28.33
N LYS A 2 -2.86 64.13 28.19
CA LYS A 2 -2.20 64.02 26.88
C LYS A 2 -2.12 62.54 26.50
N ILE A 3 -3.03 62.08 25.65
CA ILE A 3 -2.98 60.74 25.08
C ILE A 3 -1.73 60.68 24.18
N SER A 4 -0.81 59.78 24.50
CA SER A 4 0.50 59.66 23.84
C SER A 4 0.32 59.26 22.37
N LEU A 5 1.05 59.93 21.46
CA LEU A 5 1.10 59.62 20.02
C LEU A 5 1.41 58.14 19.75
N LYS A 6 2.09 57.46 20.69
CA LYS A 6 2.33 56.01 20.65
C LYS A 6 1.05 55.17 20.61
N ILE A 7 -0.03 55.62 21.27
CA ILE A 7 -1.31 54.90 21.29
C ILE A 7 -1.95 54.92 19.90
N TYR A 8 -1.91 56.06 19.20
CA TYR A 8 -2.40 56.15 17.83
C TYR A 8 -1.57 55.29 16.86
N VAL A 9 -0.25 55.26 17.01
CA VAL A 9 0.63 54.43 16.18
C VAL A 9 0.37 52.95 16.40
N ILE A 10 0.21 52.50 17.65
CA ILE A 10 -0.13 51.11 17.98
C ILE A 10 -1.50 50.75 17.42
N LEU A 11 -2.51 51.63 17.58
CA LEU A 11 -3.84 51.41 17.06
C LEU A 11 -3.83 51.29 15.53
N LEU A 12 -3.06 52.15 14.82
CA LEU A 12 -2.92 52.13 13.36
C LEU A 12 -2.24 50.85 12.86
N LEU A 13 -1.21 50.37 13.56
CA LEU A 13 -0.50 49.12 13.25
C LEU A 13 -1.39 47.89 13.43
N SER A 14 -2.31 47.90 14.40
CA SER A 14 -3.28 46.81 14.57
C SER A 14 -4.33 46.73 13.46
N ILE A 15 -4.70 47.84 12.81
CA ILE A 15 -5.67 47.84 11.69
C ILE A 15 -5.04 47.35 10.38
N LEU A 16 -3.72 47.51 10.23
CA LEU A 16 -2.96 47.06 9.05
C LEU A 16 -2.56 45.58 9.10
N SER A 17 -2.78 44.89 10.23
CA SER A 17 -2.43 43.47 10.42
C SER A 17 -3.52 42.48 10.01
N CYS A 18 -4.57 42.93 9.34
CA CYS A 18 -5.53 42.03 8.69
C CYS A 18 -4.94 41.48 7.38
N LYS A 19 -4.10 40.45 7.47
CA LYS A 19 -3.77 39.61 6.32
C LYS A 19 -5.07 38.91 5.89
N LYS A 20 -5.58 39.22 4.69
CA LYS A 20 -6.62 38.38 4.06
C LYS A 20 -6.02 36.99 3.90
N GLU A 21 -6.45 36.05 4.73
CA GLU A 21 -6.25 34.63 4.44
C GLU A 21 -6.88 34.37 3.07
N LYS A 22 -6.08 33.88 2.13
CA LYS A 22 -6.63 33.32 0.90
C LYS A 22 -7.52 32.17 1.33
N ALA A 23 -8.82 32.31 1.15
CA ALA A 23 -9.73 31.18 1.20
C ALA A 23 -9.18 30.13 0.24
N VAL A 24 -8.78 28.98 0.78
CA VAL A 24 -8.45 27.81 -0.02
C VAL A 24 -9.72 27.48 -0.78
N SER A 25 -9.73 27.70 -2.09
CA SER A 25 -10.77 27.17 -2.95
C SER A 25 -10.67 25.66 -2.87
N ILE A 26 -11.57 25.05 -2.11
CA ILE A 26 -11.81 23.62 -2.18
C ILE A 26 -12.33 23.39 -3.59
N GLU A 27 -11.48 22.90 -4.49
CA GLU A 27 -11.94 22.39 -5.77
C GLU A 27 -12.94 21.27 -5.45
N THR A 28 -14.21 21.53 -5.74
CA THR A 28 -15.23 20.50 -5.73
C THR A 28 -14.79 19.44 -6.72
N VAL A 29 -14.50 18.24 -6.23
CA VAL A 29 -14.11 17.10 -7.07
C VAL A 29 -15.30 16.77 -7.99
N ASP A 30 -15.30 17.35 -9.19
CA ASP A 30 -16.38 17.26 -10.18
C ASP A 30 -16.55 15.85 -10.79
N LYS A 31 -15.69 14.90 -10.40
CA LYS A 31 -15.77 13.50 -10.80
C LYS A 31 -15.95 12.64 -9.56
N PRO A 32 -17.18 12.27 -9.20
CA PRO A 32 -17.36 11.35 -8.09
C PRO A 32 -16.72 10.01 -8.48
N GLY A 33 -16.05 9.36 -7.53
CA GLY A 33 -15.35 8.09 -7.77
C GLY A 33 -16.29 6.97 -8.21
N THR A 34 -15.74 5.81 -8.59
CA THR A 34 -16.56 4.63 -8.88
C THR A 34 -17.38 4.23 -7.66
N PHE A 35 -18.66 3.89 -7.85
CA PHE A 35 -19.53 3.37 -6.78
C PHE A 35 -19.89 1.90 -7.04
N SER A 36 -20.02 1.15 -5.96
CA SER A 36 -20.58 -0.20 -5.96
C SER A 36 -21.57 -0.33 -4.80
N LYS A 37 -22.64 -1.10 -5.01
CA LYS A 37 -23.68 -1.30 -3.99
C LYS A 37 -23.28 -2.30 -2.90
N ASN A 38 -22.36 -3.22 -3.21
CA ASN A 38 -22.07 -4.37 -2.36
C ASN A 38 -20.62 -4.39 -1.89
N ALA A 39 -19.68 -4.49 -2.83
CA ALA A 39 -18.25 -4.58 -2.54
C ALA A 39 -17.43 -4.01 -3.70
N MET A 40 -16.18 -3.67 -3.42
CA MET A 40 -15.24 -3.10 -4.38
C MET A 40 -13.84 -3.65 -4.10
N VAL A 41 -13.11 -3.96 -5.17
CA VAL A 41 -11.68 -4.25 -5.14
C VAL A 41 -11.00 -3.25 -6.06
N VAL A 42 -9.95 -2.59 -5.55
CA VAL A 42 -9.19 -1.58 -6.28
C VAL A 42 -7.73 -1.97 -6.21
N SER A 43 -7.07 -2.05 -7.36
CA SER A 43 -5.64 -2.34 -7.45
C SER A 43 -5.01 -1.64 -8.67
N ALA A 44 -3.69 -1.74 -8.82
CA ALA A 44 -2.95 -1.10 -9.91
C ALA A 44 -3.27 -1.68 -11.30
N ARG A 45 -3.95 -2.83 -11.38
CA ARG A 45 -4.25 -3.55 -12.62
C ARG A 45 -5.73 -3.94 -12.68
N GLU A 46 -6.30 -3.84 -13.88
CA GLU A 46 -7.72 -4.15 -14.10
C GLU A 46 -7.98 -5.66 -13.90
N GLU A 47 -7.07 -6.50 -14.39
CA GLU A 47 -7.11 -7.96 -14.31
C GLU A 47 -7.13 -8.43 -12.86
N ALA A 48 -6.24 -7.89 -12.01
CA ALA A 48 -6.17 -8.21 -10.60
C ALA A 48 -7.42 -7.75 -9.82
N SER A 49 -7.93 -6.56 -10.15
CA SER A 49 -9.18 -6.05 -9.58
C SER A 49 -10.37 -6.95 -9.97
N LYS A 50 -10.43 -7.38 -11.25
CA LYS A 50 -11.47 -8.29 -11.75
C LYS A 50 -11.42 -9.66 -11.09
N ILE A 51 -10.23 -10.24 -10.89
CA ILE A 51 -10.05 -11.53 -10.19
C ILE A 51 -10.49 -11.42 -8.73
N GLY A 52 -10.14 -10.34 -8.03
CA GLY A 52 -10.62 -10.08 -6.67
C GLY A 52 -12.15 -9.97 -6.60
N VAL A 53 -12.75 -9.19 -7.50
CA VAL A 53 -14.23 -9.09 -7.60
C VAL A 53 -14.88 -10.43 -7.92
N ALA A 54 -14.30 -11.22 -8.83
CA ALA A 54 -14.82 -12.55 -9.16
C ALA A 54 -14.77 -13.49 -7.95
N THR A 55 -13.72 -13.40 -7.13
CA THR A 55 -13.57 -14.17 -5.89
C THR A 55 -14.66 -13.82 -4.88
N LEU A 56 -14.96 -12.51 -4.69
CA LEU A 56 -16.11 -12.08 -3.88
C LEU A 56 -17.44 -12.61 -4.43
N LYS A 57 -17.63 -12.59 -5.75
CA LYS A 57 -18.85 -13.10 -6.39
C LYS A 57 -19.03 -14.62 -6.23
N LYS A 58 -17.95 -15.37 -6.01
CA LYS A 58 -18.01 -16.81 -5.70
C LYS A 58 -18.39 -17.10 -4.24
N GLY A 59 -18.62 -16.07 -3.41
CA GLY A 59 -18.94 -16.21 -2.00
C GLY A 59 -17.73 -16.09 -1.07
N GLY A 60 -16.55 -15.77 -1.62
CA GLY A 60 -15.37 -15.43 -0.84
C GLY A 60 -15.55 -14.14 -0.06
N ASN A 61 -14.81 -14.01 1.04
CA ASN A 61 -14.74 -12.79 1.82
C ASN A 61 -13.58 -11.89 1.35
N VAL A 62 -13.35 -10.80 2.09
CA VAL A 62 -12.33 -9.79 1.73
C VAL A 62 -10.89 -10.33 1.78
N PHE A 63 -10.62 -11.37 2.57
CA PHE A 63 -9.31 -12.00 2.67
C PHE A 63 -9.05 -13.01 1.54
N ASP A 64 -10.09 -13.71 1.06
CA ASP A 64 -10.01 -14.52 -0.17
C ASP A 64 -9.76 -13.61 -1.38
N ALA A 65 -10.48 -12.49 -1.46
CA ALA A 65 -10.31 -11.50 -2.50
C ALA A 65 -8.93 -10.82 -2.45
N LEU A 66 -8.40 -10.56 -1.24
CA LEU A 66 -7.04 -10.07 -1.05
C LEU A 66 -6.01 -11.07 -1.62
N MET A 67 -6.11 -12.35 -1.26
CA MET A 67 -5.21 -13.38 -1.80
C MET A 67 -5.30 -13.42 -3.33
N ALA A 68 -6.52 -13.45 -3.89
CA ALA A 68 -6.71 -13.49 -5.33
C ALA A 68 -6.09 -12.27 -6.04
N THR A 69 -6.28 -11.07 -5.49
CA THR A 69 -5.78 -9.82 -6.06
C THR A 69 -4.26 -9.69 -5.95
N GLU A 70 -3.65 -9.97 -4.79
CA GLU A 70 -2.20 -9.91 -4.61
C GLU A 70 -1.47 -10.93 -5.48
N MET A 71 -2.02 -12.15 -5.58
CA MET A 71 -1.46 -13.20 -6.43
C MET A 71 -1.60 -12.83 -7.92
N ALA A 72 -2.71 -12.21 -8.33
CA ALA A 72 -2.85 -11.68 -9.69
C ALA A 72 -1.91 -10.49 -9.98
N LEU A 73 -1.67 -9.59 -9.02
CA LEU A 73 -0.69 -8.50 -9.17
C LEU A 73 0.74 -9.03 -9.32
N SER A 74 1.07 -10.16 -8.69
CA SER A 74 2.36 -10.83 -8.86
C SER A 74 2.62 -11.31 -10.30
N VAL A 75 1.56 -11.41 -11.11
CA VAL A 75 1.64 -11.74 -12.55
C VAL A 75 1.52 -10.48 -13.41
N THR A 76 0.57 -9.61 -13.07
CA THR A 76 0.13 -8.48 -13.91
C THR A 76 0.86 -7.16 -13.69
N TYR A 77 1.58 -7.04 -12.57
CA TYR A 77 2.24 -5.82 -12.17
C TYR A 77 3.67 -6.07 -11.66
N PRO A 78 4.57 -6.61 -12.50
CA PRO A 78 5.90 -7.07 -12.09
C PRO A 78 6.83 -5.96 -11.57
N PHE A 79 6.44 -4.68 -11.72
CA PHE A 79 7.15 -3.55 -11.13
C PHE A 79 7.02 -3.49 -9.60
N ALA A 80 5.98 -4.09 -9.01
CA ALA A 80 5.77 -4.09 -7.56
C ALA A 80 5.10 -5.35 -7.03
N GLY A 81 4.06 -5.86 -7.71
CA GLY A 81 3.44 -7.14 -7.38
C GLY A 81 4.48 -8.24 -7.51
N SER A 82 4.70 -9.03 -6.46
CA SER A 82 5.75 -10.03 -6.45
C SER A 82 5.52 -11.16 -5.44
N ILE A 83 6.07 -12.32 -5.75
CA ILE A 83 6.24 -13.43 -4.81
C ILE A 83 7.59 -13.38 -4.07
N GLY A 84 8.47 -12.46 -4.45
CA GLY A 84 9.85 -12.34 -3.98
C GLY A 84 10.11 -11.16 -3.04
N GLY A 85 9.08 -10.41 -2.64
CA GLY A 85 9.17 -9.30 -1.70
C GLY A 85 8.43 -9.54 -0.40
N GLY A 86 7.83 -8.48 0.14
CA GLY A 86 7.07 -8.48 1.39
C GLY A 86 6.15 -7.26 1.47
N GLY A 87 5.56 -7.02 2.64
CA GLY A 87 4.63 -5.91 2.81
C GLY A 87 3.88 -5.96 4.14
N PHE A 88 2.72 -5.30 4.13
CA PHE A 88 1.86 -5.17 5.29
C PHE A 88 0.39 -5.28 4.89
N LEU A 89 -0.40 -5.93 5.73
CA LEU A 89 -1.85 -5.91 5.67
C LEU A 89 -2.37 -5.10 6.85
N VAL A 90 -3.32 -4.21 6.59
CA VAL A 90 -4.11 -3.53 7.63
C VAL A 90 -5.58 -3.84 7.37
N TYR A 91 -6.30 -4.30 8.38
CA TYR A 91 -7.69 -4.71 8.22
C TYR A 91 -8.59 -4.18 9.33
N ARG A 92 -9.88 -4.11 8.99
CA ARG A 92 -10.97 -3.88 9.94
C ARG A 92 -12.10 -4.88 9.64
N LEU A 93 -12.50 -5.64 10.65
CA LEU A 93 -13.55 -6.64 10.56
C LEU A 93 -14.93 -5.99 10.72
N ALA A 94 -15.98 -6.77 10.42
CA ALA A 94 -17.37 -6.32 10.45
C ALA A 94 -17.85 -5.95 11.86
N ASP A 95 -17.34 -6.61 12.89
CA ASP A 95 -17.58 -6.30 14.31
C ASP A 95 -16.81 -5.06 14.80
N GLY A 96 -15.92 -4.52 13.96
CA GLY A 96 -15.12 -3.35 14.25
C GLY A 96 -13.72 -3.65 14.81
N GLU A 97 -13.35 -4.92 15.01
CA GLU A 97 -11.97 -5.30 15.33
C GLU A 97 -11.02 -4.81 14.24
N LYS A 98 -9.81 -4.41 14.63
CA LYS A 98 -8.78 -3.89 13.74
C LYS A 98 -7.49 -4.64 14.01
N GLY A 99 -6.71 -4.85 12.96
CA GLY A 99 -5.40 -5.45 13.10
C GLY A 99 -4.49 -5.10 11.93
N ALA A 100 -3.27 -5.56 12.07
CA ALA A 100 -2.29 -5.52 11.02
C ALA A 100 -1.47 -6.81 11.03
N LEU A 101 -0.95 -7.18 9.86
CA LEU A 101 0.01 -8.27 9.70
C LEU A 101 1.26 -7.69 9.02
N ASP A 102 2.39 -7.85 9.68
CA ASP A 102 3.70 -7.49 9.15
C ASP A 102 4.32 -8.75 8.53
N TYR A 103 4.52 -8.71 7.22
CA TYR A 103 5.23 -9.72 6.45
C TYR A 103 6.33 -9.05 5.63
N ARG A 104 6.99 -8.05 6.21
CA ARG A 104 8.16 -7.40 5.65
C ARG A 104 9.30 -8.40 5.51
N GLU A 105 10.11 -8.20 4.49
CA GLU A 105 11.32 -8.97 4.28
C GLU A 105 12.27 -8.83 5.48
N LYS A 106 12.99 -9.92 5.76
CA LYS A 106 14.00 -9.93 6.83
C LYS A 106 15.40 -9.97 6.24
N ALA A 107 16.34 -9.30 6.88
CA ALA A 107 17.75 -9.48 6.54
C ALA A 107 18.12 -10.97 6.69
N PRO A 108 18.80 -11.58 5.69
CA PRO A 108 19.34 -12.93 5.82
C PRO A 108 20.20 -13.13 7.08
N LEU A 109 20.30 -14.36 7.58
CA LEU A 109 21.08 -14.66 8.80
C LEU A 109 22.57 -14.32 8.67
N ALA A 110 23.10 -14.33 7.45
CA ALA A 110 24.48 -13.96 7.16
C ALA A 110 24.70 -12.44 7.00
N SER A 111 23.63 -11.63 7.06
CA SER A 111 23.74 -10.18 6.96
C SER A 111 24.48 -9.60 8.17
N ASN A 112 25.23 -8.54 7.92
CA ASN A 112 25.92 -7.78 8.94
C ASN A 112 25.90 -6.28 8.60
N LYS A 113 26.30 -5.46 9.56
CA LYS A 113 26.20 -3.99 9.48
C LYS A 113 26.92 -3.40 8.26
N ASP A 114 28.09 -3.94 7.91
CA ASP A 114 29.01 -3.32 6.96
C ASP A 114 29.05 -4.09 5.62
N MET A 115 28.10 -5.01 5.38
CA MET A 115 28.08 -5.89 4.19
C MET A 115 28.01 -5.15 2.84
N TYR A 116 27.66 -3.87 2.85
CA TYR A 116 27.57 -2.99 1.68
C TYR A 116 28.72 -1.99 1.57
N LEU A 117 29.71 -2.05 2.46
CA LEU A 117 30.87 -1.17 2.45
C LEU A 117 32.10 -1.90 1.91
N ASP A 118 33.04 -1.16 1.35
CA ASP A 118 34.37 -1.65 0.97
C ASP A 118 35.37 -1.57 2.14
N GLU A 119 36.65 -1.82 1.85
CA GLU A 119 37.72 -1.83 2.86
C GLU A 119 38.00 -0.45 3.47
N ASP A 120 37.70 0.62 2.73
CA ASP A 120 37.85 2.01 3.17
C ASP A 120 36.60 2.50 3.94
N GLY A 121 35.56 1.67 4.01
CA GLY A 121 34.28 1.99 4.65
C GLY A 121 33.31 2.77 3.75
N GLU A 122 33.59 2.85 2.44
CA GLU A 122 32.77 3.56 1.47
C GLU A 122 31.69 2.64 0.88
N VAL A 123 30.58 3.25 0.43
CA VAL A 123 29.45 2.49 -0.12
C VAL A 123 29.84 1.85 -1.45
N ILE A 124 29.67 0.53 -1.55
CA ILE A 124 29.81 -0.18 -2.83
C ILE A 124 28.56 0.06 -3.67
N GLU A 125 28.70 0.87 -4.73
CA GLU A 125 27.61 1.23 -5.63
C GLU A 125 26.89 -0.01 -6.17
N GLY A 126 25.55 0.01 -6.09
CA GLY A 126 24.69 -1.06 -6.59
C GLY A 126 24.57 -2.31 -5.71
N LYS A 127 25.47 -2.53 -4.73
CA LYS A 127 25.49 -3.80 -3.95
C LYS A 127 24.22 -4.02 -3.10
N SER A 128 23.54 -2.95 -2.71
CA SER A 128 22.28 -2.98 -1.96
C SER A 128 21.03 -2.83 -2.82
N THR A 129 21.16 -2.65 -4.14
CA THR A 129 20.03 -2.39 -5.06
C THR A 129 19.95 -3.33 -6.25
N ILE A 130 21.05 -4.00 -6.63
CA ILE A 130 21.14 -4.89 -7.79
C ILE A 130 21.77 -6.23 -7.39
N GLY A 131 21.17 -7.33 -7.87
CA GLY A 131 21.68 -8.68 -7.64
C GLY A 131 21.24 -9.29 -6.30
N GLY A 132 21.70 -10.51 -6.01
CA GLY A 132 21.22 -11.30 -4.87
C GLY A 132 21.54 -10.68 -3.49
N MET A 133 22.59 -9.87 -3.39
CA MET A 133 22.95 -9.18 -2.15
C MET A 133 21.91 -8.11 -1.74
N ALA A 134 21.10 -7.64 -2.68
CA ALA A 134 20.04 -6.66 -2.43
C ALA A 134 18.73 -7.29 -1.93
N VAL A 135 18.64 -8.63 -1.84
CA VAL A 135 17.41 -9.35 -1.55
C VAL A 135 17.29 -9.67 -0.06
N GLY A 136 16.23 -9.18 0.57
CA GLY A 136 15.78 -9.68 1.88
C GLY A 136 15.04 -11.01 1.74
N VAL A 137 14.97 -11.81 2.81
CA VAL A 137 14.18 -13.04 2.83
C VAL A 137 12.71 -12.71 2.58
N PRO A 138 12.09 -13.18 1.49
CA PRO A 138 10.73 -12.80 1.11
C PRO A 138 9.68 -13.21 2.16
N GLY A 139 8.74 -12.32 2.44
CA GLY A 139 7.64 -12.53 3.39
C GLY A 139 6.25 -12.55 2.75
N GLY A 140 6.10 -12.06 1.52
CA GLY A 140 4.80 -11.83 0.86
C GLY A 140 3.89 -13.06 0.85
N ILE A 141 4.38 -14.20 0.35
CA ILE A 141 3.60 -15.45 0.32
C ILE A 141 3.20 -15.90 1.72
N ALA A 142 4.09 -15.84 2.69
CA ALA A 142 3.78 -16.23 4.08
C ALA A 142 2.67 -15.34 4.66
N GLY A 143 2.73 -14.02 4.44
CA GLY A 143 1.71 -13.09 4.93
C GLY A 143 0.34 -13.30 4.28
N ILE A 144 0.30 -13.50 2.96
CA ILE A 144 -0.95 -13.74 2.22
C ILE A 144 -1.62 -15.04 2.67
N PHE A 145 -0.84 -16.12 2.79
CA PHE A 145 -1.36 -17.42 3.23
C PHE A 145 -1.78 -17.41 4.70
N GLU A 146 -1.06 -16.73 5.59
CA GLU A 146 -1.45 -16.56 6.99
C GLU A 146 -2.78 -15.80 7.11
N ALA A 147 -2.96 -14.70 6.36
CA ALA A 147 -4.21 -13.94 6.35
C ALA A 147 -5.39 -14.79 5.87
N HIS A 148 -5.20 -15.57 4.80
CA HIS A 148 -6.21 -16.50 4.30
C HIS A 148 -6.49 -17.63 5.29
N GLN A 149 -5.45 -18.25 5.88
CA GLN A 149 -5.65 -19.32 6.86
C GLN A 149 -6.45 -18.84 8.07
N LYS A 150 -6.20 -17.61 8.52
CA LYS A 150 -6.87 -17.04 9.69
C LYS A 150 -8.28 -16.58 9.40
N PHE A 151 -8.54 -16.02 8.21
CA PHE A 151 -9.79 -15.30 7.93
C PHE A 151 -10.51 -15.70 6.64
N GLY A 152 -9.84 -16.35 5.69
CA GLY A 152 -10.42 -16.80 4.42
C GLY A 152 -11.42 -17.94 4.61
N ASN A 153 -12.19 -18.23 3.56
CA ASN A 153 -13.21 -19.28 3.59
C ASN A 153 -13.32 -20.11 2.30
N LEU A 154 -12.59 -19.76 1.23
CA LEU A 154 -12.57 -20.56 0.01
C LEU A 154 -11.38 -21.52 0.02
N GLU A 155 -11.46 -22.57 -0.80
CA GLU A 155 -10.31 -23.42 -1.06
C GLU A 155 -9.26 -22.63 -1.87
N ILE A 156 -7.99 -22.74 -1.48
CA ILE A 156 -6.90 -21.96 -2.07
C ILE A 156 -6.77 -22.28 -3.56
N GLU A 157 -7.00 -23.52 -3.96
CA GLU A 157 -6.96 -23.97 -5.34
C GLU A 157 -7.98 -23.20 -6.21
N ASP A 158 -9.17 -22.91 -5.69
CA ASP A 158 -10.21 -22.18 -6.40
C ASP A 158 -9.90 -20.68 -6.54
N ILE A 159 -9.14 -20.13 -5.58
CA ILE A 159 -8.62 -18.76 -5.61
C ILE A 159 -7.48 -18.65 -6.62
N LEU A 160 -6.52 -19.58 -6.60
CA LEU A 160 -5.30 -19.52 -7.41
C LEU A 160 -5.53 -19.95 -8.85
N LYS A 161 -6.52 -20.79 -9.14
CA LYS A 161 -6.83 -21.23 -10.52
C LYS A 161 -6.88 -20.09 -11.54
N PRO A 162 -7.67 -19.00 -11.37
CA PRO A 162 -7.68 -17.89 -12.33
C PRO A 162 -6.35 -17.14 -12.42
N VAL A 163 -5.55 -17.10 -11.33
CA VAL A 163 -4.22 -16.48 -11.34
C VAL A 163 -3.23 -17.30 -12.17
N ILE A 164 -3.28 -18.63 -12.03
CA ILE A 164 -2.48 -19.56 -12.82
C ILE A 164 -2.85 -19.45 -14.29
N GLU A 165 -4.15 -19.46 -14.61
CA GLU A 165 -4.64 -19.27 -15.99
C GLU A 165 -4.16 -17.94 -16.59
N LEU A 166 -4.15 -16.86 -15.81
CA LEU A 166 -3.62 -15.56 -16.22
C LEU A 166 -2.12 -15.60 -16.53
N ALA A 167 -1.34 -16.32 -15.72
CA ALA A 167 0.09 -16.49 -15.92
C ALA A 167 0.41 -17.41 -17.12
N THR A 168 -0.37 -18.46 -17.34
CA THR A 168 -0.13 -19.43 -18.43
C THR A 168 -0.60 -18.92 -19.78
N ASN A 169 -1.72 -18.21 -19.82
CA ASN A 169 -2.33 -17.75 -21.07
C ASN A 169 -1.88 -16.34 -21.46
N GLY A 170 -1.31 -15.59 -20.51
CA GLY A 170 -0.94 -14.20 -20.69
C GLY A 170 -2.12 -13.23 -20.58
N TYR A 171 -1.80 -11.94 -20.59
CA TYR A 171 -2.73 -10.80 -20.52
C TYR A 171 -2.15 -9.63 -21.34
N VAL A 172 -2.94 -8.55 -21.53
CA VAL A 172 -2.55 -7.36 -22.33
C VAL A 172 -2.72 -6.10 -21.50
#